data_AF-A0A953PAW9-F1
#
_entry.id   AF-A0A953PAW9-F1
#
_cell.length_a   1.000
_cell.length_b   1.000
_cell.length_c   1.000
_cell.angle_alpha   90.00
_cell.angle_beta   90.00
_cell.angle_gamma   90.00
#
_symmetry.space_group_name_H-M   'P 1'
#
loop_
_entity.id
_entity.type
_entity.pdbx_description
1 polymer ?
#
loop_
_entity_poly.entity_id
_entity_poly.type
_entity_poly.pdbx_seq_one_letter_code
_entity_poly.pdbx_strand_id
1 'polypeptide(L)'
;MDNRAFYTEKEETKKQKLVCPHCRKDFEFPVRWKVCTKKKELPRGAGEEDKRNFAKATSFMVRLDDLAACYKCRKRFELTGQSTVLISDTLGDPSADPENFGNR
;
A
#
# COMPACT_ATOMS: atom_id res chain seq x y z
N MET A 1 -16.07 16.06 6.10
CA MET A 1 -15.74 14.64 6.39
C MET A 1 -14.46 14.32 5.65
N ASP A 2 -13.33 14.66 6.26
CA ASP A 2 -12.01 14.54 5.62
C ASP A 2 -11.47 13.13 5.83
N ASN A 3 -11.86 12.23 4.92
CA ASN A 3 -11.40 10.83 4.87
C ASN A 3 -9.86 10.70 4.72
N ARG A 4 -9.14 11.83 4.57
CA ARG A 4 -7.68 11.99 4.54
C ARG A 4 -7.03 11.94 5.93
N ALA A 5 -7.80 12.02 7.01
CA ALA A 5 -7.23 12.09 8.36
C ALA A 5 -6.67 10.76 8.86
N PHE A 6 -7.12 9.62 8.32
CA PHE A 6 -6.88 8.28 8.89
C PHE A 6 -5.74 7.48 8.23
N TYR A 7 -5.28 7.91 7.05
CA TYR A 7 -4.24 7.19 6.29
C TYR A 7 -3.07 8.12 5.97
N THR A 8 -1.87 7.57 6.09
CA THR A 8 -0.66 8.20 5.58
C THR A 8 -0.43 7.65 4.18
N GLU A 9 -0.68 8.49 3.17
CA GLU A 9 -0.42 8.16 1.77
C GLU A 9 1.02 8.54 1.43
N LYS A 10 1.80 7.59 0.94
CA LYS A 10 3.16 7.82 0.44
C LYS A 10 3.27 7.28 -0.97
N GLU A 11 3.91 8.02 -1.85
CA GLU A 11 4.25 7.55 -3.18
C GLU A 11 5.66 6.97 -3.17
N GLU A 12 5.83 5.75 -3.64
CA GLU A 12 7.10 5.05 -3.73
C GLU A 12 7.26 4.44 -5.12
N THR A 13 8.47 4.48 -5.68
CA THR A 13 8.76 3.79 -6.95
C THR A 13 9.43 2.46 -6.65
N LYS A 14 8.75 1.35 -6.92
CA LYS A 14 9.29 -0.01 -6.77
C LYS A 14 9.62 -0.61 -8.13
N LYS A 15 10.78 -1.26 -8.23
CA LYS A 15 11.14 -2.05 -9.42
C LYS A 15 10.35 -3.35 -9.41
N GLN A 16 9.62 -3.62 -10.48
CA GLN A 16 8.86 -4.87 -10.65
C GLN A 16 9.37 -5.63 -11.87
N LYS A 17 9.59 -6.94 -11.71
CA LYS A 17 9.88 -7.84 -12.83
C LYS A 17 8.61 -8.06 -13.63
N LEU A 18 8.61 -7.65 -14.89
CA LEU A 18 7.49 -7.74 -15.81
C LEU A 18 7.95 -8.28 -17.15
N VAL A 19 7.07 -9.01 -17.83
CA VAL A 19 7.35 -9.54 -19.17
C VAL A 19 6.81 -8.58 -20.21
N CYS A 20 7.66 -8.09 -21.09
CA CYS A 20 7.22 -7.22 -22.18
C CYS A 20 6.44 -8.05 -23.22
N PRO A 21 5.19 -7.70 -23.57
CA PRO A 21 4.40 -8.46 -24.55
C PRO A 21 5.00 -8.44 -25.96
N HIS A 22 5.76 -7.39 -26.30
CA HIS A 22 6.41 -7.26 -27.60
C HIS A 22 7.72 -8.04 -27.71
N CYS A 23 8.53 -8.08 -26.64
CA CYS A 23 9.83 -8.75 -26.64
C CYS A 23 9.79 -10.15 -26.04
N ARG A 24 8.72 -10.50 -25.33
CA ARG A 24 8.53 -11.73 -24.53
C ARG A 24 9.73 -12.03 -23.63
N LYS A 25 10.29 -10.97 -23.04
CA LYS A 25 11.43 -11.02 -22.13
C LYS A 25 11.05 -10.36 -20.83
N ASP A 26 11.52 -10.94 -19.72
CA ASP A 26 11.38 -10.37 -18.40
C ASP A 26 12.42 -9.27 -18.19
N PHE A 27 11.97 -8.14 -17.66
CA PHE A 27 12.82 -7.02 -17.31
C PHE A 27 12.31 -6.36 -16.03
N GLU A 28 13.16 -5.58 -15.37
CA GLU A 28 12.79 -4.78 -14.20
C GLU A 28 12.33 -3.39 -14.64
N PHE A 29 11.08 -3.06 -14.35
CA PHE A 29 10.50 -1.77 -14.67
C PHE A 29 10.27 -0.97 -13.38
N PRO A 30 10.66 0.31 -13.34
CA PRO A 30 10.28 1.18 -12.24
C PRO A 30 8.78 1.49 -12.34
N VAL A 31 8.03 1.07 -11.33
CA VAL A 31 6.57 1.26 -11.26
C VAL A 31 6.27 2.13 -10.05
N ARG A 32 5.39 3.12 -10.21
CA ARG A 32 4.93 3.97 -9.10
C ARG A 32 3.83 3.25 -8.31
N TRP A 33 3.97 3.29 -7.00
CA TRP A 33 3.05 2.72 -6.03
C TRP A 33 2.63 3.79 -5.03
N LYS A 34 1.35 3.77 -4.68
CA LYS A 34 0.79 4.53 -3.58
C LYS A 34 0.62 3.60 -2.39
N VAL A 35 1.42 3.82 -1.36
CA VAL A 35 1.37 3.09 -0.10
C VAL A 35 0.43 3.83 0.84
N CYS A 36 -0.73 3.25 1.10
CA CYS A 36 -1.69 3.73 2.08
C CYS A 36 -1.42 2.99 3.40
N THR A 37 -0.77 3.67 4.33
CA THR A 37 -0.50 3.13 5.67
C THR A 37 -1.56 3.63 6.64
N LYS A 38 -2.21 2.72 7.35
CA LYS A 38 -3.13 3.07 8.44
C LYS A 38 -2.35 3.80 9.54
N LYS A 39 -2.83 4.95 10.02
CA LYS A 39 -2.20 5.64 11.16
C LYS A 39 -2.36 4.82 12.44
N LYS A 40 -1.45 4.97 13.40
CA LYS A 40 -1.48 4.23 14.67
C LYS A 40 -2.56 4.76 15.64
N GLU A 41 -2.89 6.05 15.53
CA GLU A 41 -3.86 6.73 16.39
C GLU A 41 -5.05 7.30 15.61
N LEU A 42 -6.25 7.15 16.16
CA LEU A 42 -7.41 7.90 15.67
C LEU A 42 -7.33 9.35 16.20
N PRO A 43 -7.67 10.35 15.37
CA PRO A 43 -7.73 11.74 15.83
C PRO A 43 -8.67 11.87 17.02
N ARG A 44 -8.25 12.65 18.04
CA ARG A 44 -9.05 12.93 19.25
C ARG A 44 -10.38 13.58 18.84
N GLY A 45 -11.46 12.80 18.89
CA GLY A 45 -12.80 13.20 18.40
C GLY A 45 -13.46 12.20 17.46
N ALA A 46 -12.78 11.11 17.09
CA ALA A 46 -13.35 10.03 16.29
C ALA A 46 -14.52 9.34 17.00
N GLY A 47 -15.66 9.23 16.31
CA GLY A 47 -16.86 8.56 16.82
C GLY A 47 -16.70 7.04 16.86
N GLU A 48 -17.72 6.34 17.34
CA GLU A 48 -17.74 4.88 17.38
C GLU A 48 -17.65 4.25 15.98
N GLU A 49 -18.19 4.92 14.96
CA GLU A 49 -18.14 4.47 13.56
C GLU A 49 -16.71 4.53 12.98
N ASP A 50 -15.96 5.59 13.28
CA ASP A 50 -14.57 5.73 12.86
C ASP A 50 -13.68 4.65 13.51
N LYS A 51 -13.93 4.30 14.78
CA LYS A 51 -13.24 3.19 15.47
C LYS A 51 -13.48 1.84 14.80
N ARG A 52 -14.72 1.57 14.36
CA ARG A 52 -15.07 0.32 13.65
C ARG A 52 -14.42 0.26 12.27
N ASN A 53 -14.41 1.37 11.54
CA ASN A 53 -13.77 1.45 10.24
C ASN A 53 -12.24 1.34 10.35
N PHE A 54 -11.65 1.96 11.38
CA PHE A 54 -10.24 1.82 11.70
C PHE A 54 -9.87 0.38 12.04
N ALA A 55 -10.66 -0.32 12.86
CA ALA A 55 -10.40 -1.73 13.18
C ALA A 55 -10.35 -2.63 11.93
N LYS A 56 -11.13 -2.32 10.90
CA LYS A 56 -11.17 -3.06 9.62
C LYS A 56 -10.15 -2.58 8.59
N ALA A 57 -9.62 -1.38 8.77
CA ALA A 57 -8.66 -0.81 7.84
C ALA A 57 -7.35 -1.62 7.84
N THR A 58 -6.90 -2.00 6.65
CA THR A 58 -5.63 -2.69 6.41
C THR A 58 -4.71 -1.75 5.64
N SER A 59 -3.40 -1.83 5.86
CA SER A 59 -2.42 -1.13 5.02
C SER A 59 -2.33 -1.81 3.66
N PHE A 60 -2.28 -1.03 2.59
CA PHE A 60 -2.22 -1.56 1.23
C PHE A 60 -1.38 -0.67 0.33
N MET A 61 -0.86 -1.25 -0.74
CA MET A 61 -0.20 -0.53 -1.82
C MET A 61 -0.99 -0.68 -3.11
N VAL A 62 -1.24 0.44 -3.78
CA VAL A 62 -1.93 0.51 -5.06
C VAL A 62 -0.95 0.93 -6.13
N ARG A 63 -0.87 0.17 -7.21
CA ARG A 63 -0.08 0.58 -8.38
C ARG A 63 -0.73 1.81 -9.01
N LEU A 64 0.04 2.87 -9.19
CA LEU A 64 -0.41 4.12 -9.83
C LEU A 64 -0.15 4.15 -11.32
N ASP A 65 0.81 3.36 -11.79
CA ASP A 65 1.22 3.38 -13.18
C ASP A 65 0.42 2.36 -14.01
N ASP A 66 -0.14 2.85 -15.12
CA ASP A 66 -0.93 2.06 -16.08
C ASP A 66 -0.09 1.59 -17.28
N LEU A 67 1.06 2.23 -17.54
CA LEU A 67 1.83 2.10 -18.79
C LEU A 67 3.33 1.97 -18.53
N ALA A 68 3.87 0.78 -18.74
CA ALA A 68 5.31 0.55 -18.69
C ALA A 68 5.97 0.69 -20.07
N ALA A 69 7.13 1.34 -20.14
CA ALA A 69 7.95 1.43 -21.35
C ALA A 69 9.10 0.42 -21.31
N CYS A 70 9.17 -0.48 -22.29
CA CYS A 70 10.28 -1.44 -22.40
C CYS A 70 11.59 -0.74 -22.74
N TYR A 71 12.65 -0.99 -21.96
CA TYR A 71 13.95 -0.39 -22.24
C TYR A 71 14.54 -0.88 -23.58
N LYS A 72 14.21 -2.12 -24.00
CA LYS A 72 14.79 -2.75 -25.19
C LYS A 72 14.09 -2.33 -26.48
N CYS A 73 12.77 -2.46 -26.56
CA CYS A 73 12.02 -2.12 -27.78
C CYS A 73 11.39 -0.73 -27.74
N ARG A 74 11.48 0.00 -26.62
CA ARG A 74 10.93 1.35 -26.41
C ARG A 74 9.41 1.45 -26.58
N LYS A 75 8.72 0.33 -26.81
CA LYS A 75 7.27 0.24 -26.88
C LYS A 75 6.68 0.31 -25.47
N ARG A 76 5.61 1.09 -25.36
CA ARG A 76 4.78 1.20 -24.17
C ARG A 76 3.73 0.11 -24.22
N PHE A 77 3.46 -0.51 -23.08
CA PHE A 77 2.40 -1.49 -22.95
C PHE A 77 1.63 -1.26 -21.66
N GLU A 78 0.36 -1.59 -21.69
CA GLU A 78 -0.51 -1.49 -20.52
C GLU A 78 -0.14 -2.58 -19.53
N LEU A 79 0.04 -2.17 -18.28
CA LEU A 79 0.17 -3.10 -17.18
C LEU A 79 -1.24 -3.63 -16.87
N THR A 80 -1.59 -4.80 -17.40
CA THR A 80 -2.95 -5.33 -17.29
C THR A 80 -3.36 -5.51 -15.81
N GLY A 81 -4.53 -4.99 -15.46
CA GLY A 81 -5.15 -5.12 -14.13
C GLY A 81 -4.64 -4.12 -13.09
N GLN A 82 -5.52 -3.69 -12.19
CA GLN A 82 -5.13 -2.95 -10.99
C GLN A 82 -4.44 -3.90 -10.02
N SER A 83 -3.18 -3.64 -9.70
CA SER A 83 -2.45 -4.40 -8.67
C SER A 83 -2.62 -3.70 -7.33
N THR A 84 -3.47 -4.24 -6.47
CA THR A 84 -3.50 -3.91 -5.04
C THR A 84 -2.81 -5.02 -4.28
N VAL A 85 -1.80 -4.67 -3.48
CA VAL A 85 -1.14 -5.63 -2.59
C VAL A 85 -1.48 -5.24 -1.17
N LEU A 86 -2.08 -6.18 -0.43
CA LEU A 86 -2.34 -6.02 0.99
C LEU A 86 -1.01 -6.18 1.74
N ILE A 87 -0.72 -5.23 2.60
CA ILE A 87 0.45 -5.28 3.48
C ILE A 87 -0.09 -5.88 4.78
N SER A 88 0.14 -7.17 5.00
CA SER A 88 -0.27 -7.82 6.25
C SER A 88 0.55 -7.24 7.40
N ASP A 89 -0.14 -6.58 8.33
CA ASP A 89 0.38 -5.98 9.57
C ASP A 89 0.90 -7.03 10.59
N THR A 90 1.18 -8.27 10.16
CA THR A 90 1.72 -9.33 11.03
C THR A 90 3.19 -9.13 11.40
N LEU A 91 3.80 -8.00 11.06
CA LEU A 91 5.06 -7.55 11.63
C LEU A 91 4.73 -6.61 12.78
N GLY A 92 4.77 -7.19 13.97
CA GLY A 92 4.25 -6.66 15.21
C GLY A 92 4.63 -5.22 15.52
N ASP A 93 3.70 -4.58 16.20
CA ASP A 93 3.92 -3.35 16.95
C ASP A 93 5.13 -3.54 17.90
N PRO A 94 6.29 -2.90 17.67
CA PRO A 94 7.39 -2.95 18.63
C PRO A 94 7.13 -2.08 19.88
N SER A 95 5.91 -1.56 20.05
CA SER A 95 5.45 -0.78 21.20
C SER A 95 4.12 -1.31 21.76
N ALA A 96 3.71 -2.53 21.42
CA ALA A 96 2.74 -3.25 22.20
C ALA A 96 3.49 -3.72 23.44
N ASP A 97 3.67 -2.79 24.37
CA ASP A 97 4.05 -3.04 25.74
C ASP A 97 3.14 -4.18 26.25
N PRO A 98 3.70 -5.37 26.54
CA PRO A 98 2.91 -6.49 27.02
C PRO A 98 2.66 -6.43 28.53
N GLU A 99 2.74 -5.28 29.19
CA GLU A 99 2.67 -5.18 30.66
C GLU A 99 1.63 -4.17 31.16
N ASN A 100 0.36 -4.34 30.78
CA ASN A 100 -0.74 -3.98 31.70
C ASN A 100 -2.07 -4.71 31.42
N PHE A 101 -2.00 -6.03 31.24
CA PHE A 101 -3.18 -6.86 31.54
C PHE A 101 -3.10 -7.20 33.03
N GLY A 102 -3.98 -6.54 33.78
CA GLY A 102 -3.81 -6.28 35.20
C GLY A 102 -3.85 -7.46 36.15
N ASN A 103 -3.41 -7.15 37.36
CA ASN A 103 -3.83 -7.73 38.63
C ASN A 103 -3.54 -6.64 39.67
N ARG A 104 -4.54 -6.01 40.32
CA ARG A 104 -5.36 -6.55 41.41
C ARG A 104 -4.56 -7.35 42.43
#